data_AF-A0A0M3I507-F1
#
_entry.id   AF-A0A0M3I507-F1
#
_cell.length_a   1.000
_cell.length_b   1.000
_cell.length_c   1.000
_cell.angle_alpha   90.00
_cell.angle_beta   90.00
_cell.angle_gamma   90.00
#
_symmetry.space_group_name_H-M   'P 1'
#
loop_
_entity.id
_entity.type
_entity.pdbx_description
1 polymer ?
#
loop_
_entity_poly.entity_id
_entity_poly.type
_entity_poly.pdbx_seq_one_letter_code
_entity_poly.pdbx_strand_id
1 'polypeptide(L)'
;MKMEIVAKKAAVEDSECEINVVKKNAQQAAREVSAEEKLVLALEQAIVRRRNERHSILHSCKINGVEVPLIKGSLADVDADEQTPTTSAEDASQPSQPTPEQMDREAKITINFKSLPEALKELEDEEEVKRAVEKLAKEVADTQALISRISAPNLKASER
;
A
#
# COMPACT_ATOMS: atom_id res chain seq x y z
N MET A 1 -16.23 48.83 -52.29
CA MET A 1 -15.07 48.05 -52.79
C MET A 1 -13.81 48.13 -51.92
N LYS A 2 -13.01 49.22 -51.89
CA LYS A 2 -11.75 49.23 -51.09
C LYS A 2 -11.96 49.04 -49.58
N MET A 3 -12.95 49.70 -48.99
CA MET A 3 -13.24 49.59 -47.55
C MET A 3 -13.76 48.19 -47.15
N GLU A 4 -14.53 47.53 -48.01
CA GLU A 4 -14.99 46.15 -47.76
C GLU A 4 -13.84 45.15 -47.79
N ILE A 5 -12.85 45.34 -48.67
CA ILE A 5 -11.66 44.49 -48.71
C ILE A 5 -10.85 44.62 -47.41
N VAL A 6 -10.70 45.86 -46.89
CA VAL A 6 -9.99 46.10 -45.62
C VAL A 6 -10.75 45.48 -44.45
N ALA A 7 -12.07 45.66 -44.37
CA ALA A 7 -12.89 45.06 -43.32
C ALA A 7 -12.82 43.52 -43.33
N LYS A 8 -12.85 42.90 -44.52
CA LYS A 8 -12.69 41.44 -44.63
C LYS A 8 -11.30 40.96 -44.22
N LYS A 9 -10.23 41.72 -44.50
CA LYS A 9 -8.88 41.38 -44.04
C LYS A 9 -8.77 41.41 -42.52
N ALA A 10 -9.28 42.46 -41.88
CA ALA A 10 -9.30 42.56 -40.42
C ALA A 10 -10.07 41.38 -39.79
N ALA A 11 -11.24 41.03 -40.33
CA ALA A 11 -12.03 39.90 -39.84
C ALA A 11 -11.29 38.54 -39.99
N VAL A 12 -10.51 38.36 -41.05
CA VAL A 12 -9.67 37.16 -41.22
C VAL A 12 -8.55 37.15 -40.18
N GLU A 13 -7.85 38.26 -39.99
CA GLU A 13 -6.78 38.39 -38.99
C GLU A 13 -7.31 38.14 -37.55
N ASP A 14 -8.48 38.68 -37.21
CA ASP A 14 -9.12 38.45 -35.92
C ASP A 14 -9.47 36.96 -35.73
N SER A 15 -10.07 36.33 -36.74
CA SER A 15 -10.40 34.91 -36.71
C SER A 15 -9.16 34.02 -36.60
N GLU A 16 -8.07 34.36 -37.30
CA GLU A 16 -6.79 33.66 -37.18
C GLU A 16 -6.20 33.77 -35.77
N CYS A 17 -6.34 34.94 -35.13
CA CYS A 17 -5.92 35.16 -33.75
C CYS A 17 -6.72 34.28 -32.78
N GLU A 18 -8.05 34.26 -32.92
CA GLU A 18 -8.94 33.42 -32.11
C GLU A 18 -8.61 31.93 -32.28
N ILE A 19 -8.42 31.46 -33.52
CA ILE A 19 -8.02 30.07 -33.81
C ILE A 19 -6.71 29.73 -33.10
N ASN A 20 -5.73 30.64 -33.13
CA ASN A 20 -4.44 30.42 -32.47
C ASN A 20 -4.57 30.34 -30.94
N VAL A 21 -5.43 31.15 -30.33
CA VAL A 21 -5.72 31.07 -28.89
C VAL A 21 -6.39 29.75 -28.54
N VAL A 22 -7.45 29.37 -29.25
CA VAL A 22 -8.17 28.11 -29.02
C VAL A 22 -7.24 26.92 -29.22
N LYS A 23 -6.38 26.94 -30.25
CA LYS A 23 -5.39 25.89 -30.50
C LYS A 23 -4.40 25.75 -29.34
N LYS A 24 -3.90 26.86 -28.80
CA LYS A 24 -2.99 26.83 -27.63
C LYS A 24 -3.68 26.26 -26.39
N ASN A 25 -4.92 26.68 -26.13
CA ASN A 25 -5.69 26.17 -25.00
C ASN A 25 -5.98 24.68 -25.13
N ALA A 26 -6.35 24.22 -26.33
CA ALA A 26 -6.57 22.79 -26.60
C ALA A 26 -5.28 21.96 -26.41
N GLN A 27 -4.13 22.48 -26.84
CA GLN A 27 -2.84 21.83 -26.62
C GLN A 27 -2.47 21.76 -25.13
N GLN A 28 -2.75 22.81 -24.37
CA GLN A 28 -2.52 22.83 -22.92
C GLN A 28 -3.42 21.81 -22.22
N ALA A 29 -4.72 21.81 -22.52
CA ALA A 29 -5.67 20.84 -21.97
C ALA A 29 -5.26 19.39 -22.29
N ALA A 30 -4.80 19.11 -23.51
CA ALA A 30 -4.31 17.78 -23.88
C ALA A 30 -3.08 17.34 -23.06
N ARG A 31 -2.19 18.27 -22.69
CA ARG A 31 -1.04 17.98 -21.83
C ARG A 31 -1.47 17.68 -20.40
N GLU A 32 -2.43 18.43 -19.88
CA GLU A 32 -2.98 18.23 -18.52
C GLU A 32 -3.70 16.88 -18.42
N VAL A 33 -4.53 16.53 -19.40
CA VAL A 33 -5.18 15.21 -19.46
C VAL A 33 -4.14 14.09 -19.45
N SER A 34 -3.11 14.19 -20.29
CA SER A 34 -2.05 13.17 -20.32
C SER A 34 -1.24 13.09 -19.02
N ALA A 35 -1.08 14.19 -18.30
CA ALA A 35 -0.43 14.20 -16.99
C ALA A 35 -1.29 13.51 -15.93
N GLU A 36 -2.60 13.78 -15.93
CA GLU A 36 -3.55 13.18 -14.99
C GLU A 36 -3.73 11.67 -15.25
N GLU A 37 -3.80 11.24 -16.51
CA GLU A 37 -3.85 9.82 -16.88
C GLU A 37 -2.64 9.04 -16.30
N LYS A 38 -1.45 9.63 -16.32
CA LYS A 38 -0.25 9.03 -15.70
C LYS A 38 -0.36 8.97 -14.18
N LEU A 39 -0.93 10.00 -13.55
CA LEU A 39 -1.15 10.04 -12.10
C LEU A 39 -2.14 8.93 -11.69
N VAL A 40 -3.25 8.78 -12.41
CA VAL A 40 -4.24 7.73 -12.19
C VAL A 40 -3.59 6.36 -12.26
N LEU A 41 -2.82 6.08 -13.31
CA LEU A 41 -2.12 4.80 -13.45
C LEU A 41 -1.14 4.55 -12.29
N ALA A 42 -0.40 5.57 -11.86
CA ALA A 42 0.51 5.47 -10.72
C ALA A 42 -0.23 5.17 -9.41
N LEU A 43 -1.40 5.81 -9.19
CA LEU A 43 -2.25 5.57 -8.03
C LEU A 43 -2.87 4.17 -8.04
N GLU A 44 -3.32 3.68 -9.20
CA GLU A 44 -3.84 2.31 -9.35
C GLU A 44 -2.76 1.28 -9.00
N GLN A 45 -1.54 1.46 -9.49
CA GLN A 45 -0.39 0.61 -9.13
C GLN A 45 -0.09 0.67 -7.63
N ALA A 46 -0.15 1.87 -7.02
CA ALA A 46 0.06 2.04 -5.59
C ALA A 46 -1.02 1.31 -4.77
N ILE A 47 -2.29 1.36 -5.19
CA ILE A 47 -3.39 0.64 -4.53
C ILE A 47 -3.15 -0.87 -4.59
N VAL A 48 -2.80 -1.41 -5.75
CA VAL A 48 -2.51 -2.85 -5.90
C VAL A 48 -1.34 -3.26 -5.01
N ARG A 49 -0.25 -2.47 -5.01
CA ARG A 49 0.90 -2.71 -4.13
C ARG A 49 0.48 -2.73 -2.65
N ARG A 50 -0.27 -1.72 -2.19
CA ARG A 50 -0.75 -1.64 -0.79
C ARG A 50 -1.64 -2.80 -0.40
N ARG A 51 -2.51 -3.26 -1.31
CA ARG A 51 -3.36 -4.44 -1.05
C ARG A 51 -2.52 -5.72 -0.93
N ASN A 52 -1.51 -5.90 -1.79
CA ASN A 52 -0.59 -7.04 -1.70
C ASN A 52 0.25 -7.03 -0.42
N GLU A 53 0.75 -5.85 -0.02
CA GLU A 53 1.47 -5.67 1.24
C GLU A 53 0.58 -6.04 2.43
N ARG A 54 -0.66 -5.54 2.44
CA ARG A 54 -1.63 -5.87 3.50
C ARG A 54 -1.90 -7.37 3.59
N HIS A 55 -2.14 -8.01 2.44
CA HIS A 55 -2.33 -9.46 2.36
C HIS A 55 -1.14 -10.22 2.94
N SER A 56 0.08 -9.88 2.51
CA SER A 56 1.31 -10.52 2.97
C SER A 56 1.47 -10.41 4.50
N ILE A 57 1.18 -9.24 5.08
CA ILE A 57 1.27 -9.02 6.52
C ILE A 57 0.22 -9.84 7.27
N LEU A 58 -1.06 -9.79 6.86
CA LEU A 58 -2.14 -10.51 7.53
C LEU A 58 -1.96 -12.03 7.43
N HIS A 59 -1.53 -12.52 6.27
CA HIS A 59 -1.22 -13.92 6.05
C HIS A 59 -0.05 -14.38 6.94
N SER A 60 1.02 -13.58 7.01
CA SER A 60 2.15 -13.83 7.92
C SER A 60 1.71 -13.87 9.38
N CYS A 61 0.88 -12.92 9.83
CA CYS A 61 0.33 -12.94 11.19
C CYS A 61 -0.41 -14.24 11.47
N LYS A 62 -1.26 -14.69 10.54
CA LYS A 62 -2.01 -15.94 10.69
C LYS A 62 -1.12 -17.17 10.78
N ILE A 63 -0.17 -17.33 9.85
CA ILE A 63 0.76 -18.48 9.84
C ILE A 63 1.56 -18.56 11.13
N ASN A 64 2.02 -17.40 11.62
CA ASN A 64 2.83 -17.33 12.83
C ASN A 64 1.99 -17.36 14.13
N GLY A 65 0.66 -17.51 14.05
CA GLY A 65 -0.23 -17.51 15.21
C GLY A 65 -0.25 -16.18 15.96
N VAL A 66 0.06 -15.07 15.28
CA VAL A 66 -0.01 -13.72 15.86
C VAL A 66 -1.48 -13.29 15.91
N GLU A 67 -1.98 -13.10 17.12
CA GLU A 67 -3.34 -12.61 17.33
C GLU A 67 -3.43 -11.11 16.99
N VAL A 68 -4.22 -10.80 15.97
CA VAL A 68 -4.47 -9.40 15.55
C VAL A 68 -5.82 -8.96 16.11
N PRO A 69 -5.90 -7.89 16.92
CA PRO A 69 -7.17 -7.36 17.40
C PRO A 69 -8.02 -6.85 16.23
N LEU A 70 -9.22 -7.37 16.03
CA LEU A 70 -10.13 -6.99 14.95
C LEU A 70 -11.42 -6.34 15.48
N ILE A 71 -11.98 -5.39 14.72
CA ILE A 71 -13.32 -4.82 14.91
C ILE A 71 -14.33 -5.58 14.05
N LYS A 72 -13.95 -5.95 12.81
CA LYS A 72 -14.77 -6.63 11.82
C LYS A 72 -13.91 -7.57 10.97
N GLY A 73 -14.52 -8.61 10.43
CA GLY A 73 -13.86 -9.63 9.60
C GLY A 73 -13.09 -10.66 10.43
N SER A 74 -12.36 -11.55 9.74
CA SER A 74 -11.55 -12.60 10.36
C SER A 74 -10.26 -12.81 9.58
N LEU A 75 -9.19 -13.26 10.25
CA LEU A 75 -7.98 -13.76 9.54
C LEU A 75 -8.27 -15.02 8.71
N ALA A 76 -9.41 -15.69 8.92
CA ALA A 76 -9.91 -16.73 8.02
C ALA A 76 -10.13 -16.22 6.58
N ASP A 77 -10.49 -14.93 6.42
CA ASP A 77 -10.77 -14.31 5.12
C ASP A 77 -9.52 -14.12 4.24
N VAL A 78 -8.33 -14.37 4.79
CA VAL A 78 -7.03 -14.24 4.12
C VAL A 78 -6.64 -15.51 3.36
N ASP A 79 -7.22 -16.68 3.69
CA ASP A 79 -6.86 -17.93 3.01
C ASP A 79 -7.32 -17.93 1.54
N ALA A 80 -6.60 -18.69 0.72
CA ALA A 80 -7.16 -19.14 -0.55
C ALA A 80 -8.30 -20.11 -0.24
N ASP A 81 -9.45 -19.94 -0.90
CA ASP A 81 -10.50 -20.94 -0.78
C ASP A 81 -9.95 -22.29 -1.27
N GLU A 82 -10.17 -23.37 -0.50
CA GLU A 82 -9.81 -24.76 -0.85
C GLU A 82 -10.40 -25.23 -2.20
N GLN A 83 -11.23 -24.41 -2.86
CA GLN A 83 -11.91 -24.74 -4.11
C GLN A 83 -11.15 -24.36 -5.38
N THR A 84 -9.96 -23.73 -5.30
CA THR A 84 -9.10 -23.65 -6.48
C THR A 84 -8.23 -24.92 -6.56
N PRO A 85 -8.44 -25.81 -7.56
CA PRO A 85 -7.52 -26.91 -7.79
C PRO A 85 -6.24 -26.34 -8.38
N THR A 86 -5.39 -25.76 -7.53
CA THR A 86 -3.99 -25.53 -7.88
C THR A 86 -3.34 -26.89 -7.89
N THR A 87 -3.09 -27.41 -9.08
CA THR A 87 -2.16 -28.52 -9.30
C THR A 87 -0.89 -28.26 -8.50
N SER A 88 -0.48 -29.25 -7.72
CA SER A 88 0.68 -29.31 -6.82
C SER A 88 0.38 -28.96 -5.36
N ALA A 89 0.14 -30.00 -4.58
CA ALA A 89 -0.15 -29.98 -3.15
C ALA A 89 1.12 -29.97 -2.29
N GLU A 90 2.24 -29.46 -2.84
CA GLU A 90 3.56 -29.59 -2.21
C GLU A 90 4.33 -28.27 -2.03
N ASP A 91 3.71 -27.11 -2.22
CA ASP A 91 4.37 -25.82 -1.96
C ASP A 91 3.47 -24.82 -1.20
N ALA A 92 3.03 -25.21 0.00
CA ALA A 92 2.32 -24.32 0.93
C ALA A 92 3.22 -23.23 1.56
N SER A 93 4.42 -23.02 1.01
CA SER A 93 5.46 -22.14 1.58
C SER A 93 5.71 -20.88 0.75
N GLN A 94 5.13 -20.77 -0.45
CA GLN A 94 5.25 -19.56 -1.26
C GLN A 94 3.95 -18.75 -1.24
N PRO A 95 4.02 -17.43 -1.03
CA PRO A 95 2.86 -16.56 -1.18
C PRO A 95 2.48 -16.52 -2.66
N SER A 96 1.57 -17.41 -3.07
CA SER A 96 0.81 -17.24 -4.29
C SER A 96 0.12 -15.86 -4.22
N GLN A 97 0.16 -15.11 -5.33
CA GLN A 97 -0.49 -13.80 -5.37
C GLN A 97 -1.97 -13.95 -5.03
N PRO A 98 -2.54 -13.11 -4.14
CA PRO A 98 -3.93 -13.23 -3.74
C PRO A 98 -4.85 -13.01 -4.94
N THR A 99 -5.92 -13.80 -5.04
CA THR A 99 -6.95 -13.56 -6.07
C THR A 99 -7.74 -12.28 -5.76
N PRO A 100 -8.37 -11.65 -6.77
CA PRO A 100 -9.24 -10.50 -6.54
C PRO A 100 -10.34 -10.77 -5.51
N GLU A 101 -10.94 -11.97 -5.50
CA GLU A 101 -11.96 -12.31 -4.51
C GLU A 101 -11.40 -12.39 -3.09
N GLN A 102 -10.17 -12.90 -2.92
CA GLN A 102 -9.50 -12.90 -1.61
C GLN A 102 -9.26 -11.47 -1.13
N MET A 103 -8.75 -10.59 -2.00
CA MET A 103 -8.50 -9.18 -1.67
C MET A 103 -9.78 -8.45 -1.27
N ASP A 104 -10.91 -8.77 -1.91
CA ASP A 104 -12.22 -8.19 -1.60
C ASP A 104 -12.81 -8.70 -0.29
N ARG A 105 -12.59 -9.97 0.06
CA ARG A 105 -12.92 -10.50 1.40
C ARG A 105 -12.07 -9.84 2.47
N GLU A 106 -10.76 -9.81 2.27
CA GLU A 106 -9.79 -9.19 3.16
C GLU A 106 -10.07 -7.69 3.36
N ALA A 107 -10.59 -6.99 2.33
CA ALA A 107 -10.96 -5.58 2.43
C ALA A 107 -12.03 -5.28 3.48
N LYS A 108 -12.78 -6.29 3.94
CA LYS A 108 -13.79 -6.16 5.01
C LYS A 108 -13.16 -6.24 6.41
N ILE A 109 -11.91 -6.67 6.51
CA ILE A 109 -11.18 -6.74 7.78
C ILE A 109 -10.89 -5.32 8.27
N THR A 110 -11.30 -5.03 9.50
CA THR A 110 -11.00 -3.76 10.17
C THR A 110 -10.20 -4.05 11.42
N ILE A 111 -8.94 -3.59 11.46
CA ILE A 111 -8.04 -3.79 12.60
C ILE A 111 -8.39 -2.82 13.73
N ASN A 112 -8.37 -3.32 14.96
CA ASN A 112 -8.59 -2.52 16.17
C ASN A 112 -7.27 -1.96 16.71
N PHE A 113 -7.00 -0.69 16.44
CA PHE A 113 -5.78 -0.01 16.91
C PHE A 113 -5.92 0.63 18.31
N LYS A 114 -7.02 0.40 19.05
CA LYS A 114 -7.25 1.09 20.34
C LYS A 114 -6.17 0.83 21.38
N SER A 115 -5.58 -0.38 21.39
CA SER A 115 -4.51 -0.77 22.30
C SER A 115 -3.11 -0.37 21.80
N LEU A 116 -2.98 0.14 20.57
CA LEU A 116 -1.70 0.58 20.05
C LEU A 116 -1.28 1.88 20.75
N PRO A 117 -0.02 2.00 21.23
CA PRO A 117 0.52 3.23 21.80
C PRO A 117 0.42 4.40 20.80
N GLU A 118 0.12 5.61 21.31
CA GLU A 118 -0.10 6.79 20.45
C GLU A 118 1.11 7.13 19.59
N ALA A 119 2.32 7.03 20.17
CA ALA A 119 3.57 7.26 19.44
C ALA A 119 3.77 6.32 18.23
N LEU A 120 3.12 5.15 18.20
CA LEU A 120 3.15 4.24 17.05
C LEU A 120 2.04 4.52 16.03
N LYS A 121 1.00 5.28 16.40
CA LYS A 121 -0.06 5.75 15.49
C LYS A 121 0.33 7.02 14.74
N GLU A 122 1.24 7.79 15.32
CA GLU A 122 1.73 9.07 14.78
C GLU A 122 2.85 8.91 13.74
N LEU A 123 3.26 7.68 13.41
CA LEU A 123 4.27 7.43 12.37
C LEU A 123 3.67 7.70 10.99
N GLU A 124 4.28 8.61 10.22
CA GLU A 124 3.70 9.11 8.97
C GLU A 124 4.25 8.41 7.72
N ASP A 125 5.50 7.93 7.78
CA ASP A 125 6.18 7.34 6.63
C ASP A 125 6.74 5.93 6.88
N GLU A 126 7.10 5.27 5.77
CA GLU A 126 7.58 3.88 5.78
C GLU A 126 8.94 3.72 6.51
N GLU A 127 9.76 4.76 6.52
CA GLU A 127 11.06 4.75 7.20
C GLU A 127 10.92 4.91 8.71
N GLU A 128 9.96 5.72 9.18
CA GLU A 128 9.58 5.81 10.59
C GLU A 128 9.02 4.48 11.10
N VAL A 129 8.11 3.86 10.35
CA VAL A 129 7.58 2.53 10.65
C VAL A 129 8.71 1.51 10.73
N LYS A 130 9.60 1.47 9.73
CA LYS A 130 10.74 0.54 9.71
C LYS A 130 11.66 0.72 10.92
N ARG A 131 12.01 1.97 11.27
CA ARG A 131 12.83 2.27 12.45
C ARG A 131 12.16 1.84 13.75
N ALA A 132 10.84 2.03 13.87
CA ALA A 132 10.08 1.57 15.03
C ALA A 132 10.08 0.03 15.13
N VAL A 133 9.90 -0.67 14.00
CA VAL A 133 9.97 -2.14 13.93
C VAL A 133 11.36 -2.65 14.33
N GLU A 134 12.43 -2.06 13.80
CA GLU A 134 13.81 -2.44 14.15
C GLU A 134 14.09 -2.23 15.64
N LYS A 135 13.61 -1.12 16.22
CA LYS A 135 13.73 -0.85 17.65
C LYS A 135 13.00 -1.90 18.49
N LEU A 136 11.75 -2.22 18.16
CA LEU A 136 10.97 -3.25 18.85
C LEU A 136 11.62 -4.63 18.74
N ALA A 137 12.12 -4.99 17.56
CA ALA A 137 12.83 -6.26 17.35
C ALA A 137 14.09 -6.37 18.22
N LYS A 138 14.83 -5.27 18.36
CA LYS A 138 16.00 -5.20 19.25
C LYS A 138 15.59 -5.37 20.72
N GLU A 139 14.55 -4.67 21.17
CA GLU A 139 14.06 -4.78 22.56
C GLU A 139 13.60 -6.21 22.88
N VAL A 140 12.94 -6.89 21.94
CA VAL A 140 12.58 -8.31 22.06
C VAL A 140 13.82 -9.19 22.18
N ALA A 141 14.82 -9.00 21.31
CA ALA A 141 16.06 -9.78 21.33
C ALA A 141 16.86 -9.59 22.63
N ASP A 142 16.98 -8.34 23.10
CA ASP A 142 17.66 -8.01 24.36
C ASP A 142 16.94 -8.64 25.56
N THR A 143 15.61 -8.62 25.56
CA THR A 143 14.78 -9.25 26.61
C THR A 143 14.91 -10.77 26.59
N GLN A 144 14.89 -11.40 25.41
CA GLN A 144 15.13 -12.84 25.26
C GLN A 144 16.53 -13.25 25.74
N ALA A 145 17.56 -12.45 25.42
CA ALA A 145 18.92 -12.69 25.89
C ALA A 145 19.01 -12.56 27.44
N LEU A 146 18.31 -11.59 28.02
CA LEU A 146 18.23 -11.43 29.47
C LEU A 146 17.54 -12.63 30.14
N ILE A 147 16.37 -13.05 29.64
CA ILE A 147 15.65 -14.23 30.13
C ILE A 147 16.55 -15.47 30.06
N SER A 148 17.28 -15.65 28.95
CA SER A 148 18.19 -16.79 28.77
C SER A 148 19.34 -16.78 29.79
N ARG A 149 19.85 -15.60 30.15
CA ARG A 149 20.88 -15.44 31.18
C ARG A 149 20.36 -15.71 32.59
N ILE A 150 19.13 -15.26 32.90
CA ILE A 150 18.50 -15.47 34.21
C ILE A 150 18.07 -16.94 34.39
N SER A 151 17.61 -17.57 33.31
CA SER A 151 17.16 -18.97 33.31
C SER A 151 18.31 -19.97 33.19
N ALA A 152 19.53 -19.49 32.93
CA ALA A 152 20.72 -20.34 32.93
C ALA A 152 20.95 -20.89 34.34
N PRO A 153 20.98 -22.23 34.53
CA PRO A 153 21.22 -22.82 35.83
C PRO A 153 22.55 -22.30 36.37
N ASN A 154 22.54 -21.82 37.61
CA ASN A 154 23.71 -21.30 38.32
C ASN A 154 24.70 -22.46 38.56
N LEU A 155 25.44 -22.84 37.51
CA LEU A 155 26.41 -23.94 37.52
C LEU A 155 27.54 -23.75 38.55
N LYS A 156 27.68 -22.55 39.13
CA LYS A 156 28.66 -22.22 40.18
C LYS A 156 28.10 -22.34 41.61
N ALA A 157 26.82 -22.65 41.79
CA ALA A 157 26.20 -22.83 43.11
C ALA A 157 26.15 -24.30 43.58
N SER A 158 26.49 -25.25 42.71
CA SER A 158 26.50 -26.70 42.98
C SER A 158 27.83 -27.23 43.56
N GLU A 159 28.85 -26.38 43.74
CA GLU A 159 30.19 -26.77 44.23
C GLU A 159 30.46 -26.32 45.69
N ARG A 160 29.44 -26.32 46.56
CA ARG A 160 29.64 -26.13 48.00
C ARG A 160 28.96 -27.22 48.82
#